data_AF-G8T8S7-F1
#
_entry.id   AF-G8T8S7-F1
#
_cell.length_a   1.000
_cell.length_b   1.000
_cell.length_c   1.000
_cell.angle_alpha   90.00
_cell.angle_beta   90.00
_cell.angle_gamma   90.00
#
_symmetry.space_group_name_H-M   'P 1'
#
loop_
_entity.id
_entity.type
_entity.pdbx_description
1 polymer ?
#
loop_
_entity_poly.entity_id
_entity_poly.type
_entity_poly.pdbx_seq_one_letter_code
_entity_poly.pdbx_strand_id
1 'polypeptide(L)'
;MSNYLYYRHIEQELNNRFDTEAVSEGYVIRGARVWRQLISRLLNLLFTEQPQRSGIEQEIRQQTIREFLEVVNRDNSYLYNRVNLAIEGMSTEELIVNLLLFLLRNLFTPRLANDCPRLFISHRQGDQDYALRIAQLAHKKKFAYWVDVLDPDLKILEGSNIPERLLPLVTACIIEMALINCTHVIACMTTKTRGSLWLPYEYGRITELPGNSNKAAAWLHPNLAPKDFPEYMLLGESFRHESEIESWLEEEWRLLGKNDCNPMGGDVLGAVNINELPTVADDELEQSKHEFGEWLKAGLPLLKSLTLSNSRIKFKGDRSS
;
A
#
# COMPACT_ATOMS: atom_id res chain seq x y z
N MET A 1 -8.32 -9.78 6.69
CA MET A 1 -7.28 -9.19 5.85
C MET A 1 -7.97 -8.40 4.77
N SER A 2 -7.60 -7.12 4.70
CA SER A 2 -8.24 -6.13 3.86
C SER A 2 -7.70 -6.39 2.47
N ASN A 3 -8.43 -7.19 1.70
CA ASN A 3 -8.21 -7.20 0.27
C ASN A 3 -8.47 -5.76 -0.21
N TYR A 4 -7.66 -5.27 -1.16
CA TYR A 4 -7.78 -3.92 -1.73
C TYR A 4 -9.21 -3.58 -2.18
N LEU A 5 -10.02 -4.61 -2.48
CA LEU A 5 -11.44 -4.56 -2.82
C LEU A 5 -12.41 -4.62 -1.62
N TYR A 6 -11.98 -4.55 -0.37
CA TYR A 6 -12.89 -4.61 0.79
C TYR A 6 -12.54 -3.49 1.77
N TYR A 7 -13.36 -2.44 1.75
CA TYR A 7 -13.24 -1.27 2.63
C TYR A 7 -13.72 -1.57 4.06
N ARG A 8 -14.74 -2.41 4.17
CA ARG A 8 -15.27 -2.97 5.41
C ARG A 8 -15.48 -4.47 5.20
N HIS A 9 -15.65 -5.24 6.28
CA HIS A 9 -16.19 -6.61 6.20
C HIS A 9 -17.62 -6.69 5.61
N ILE A 10 -18.13 -5.60 5.02
CA ILE A 10 -19.45 -5.46 4.41
C ILE A 10 -19.23 -5.12 2.93
N GLU A 11 -19.30 -6.15 2.09
CA GLU A 11 -19.12 -6.09 0.63
C GLU A 11 -20.05 -5.07 -0.05
N GLN A 12 -21.21 -4.79 0.55
CA GLN A 12 -22.26 -3.94 0.01
C GLN A 12 -21.84 -2.47 -0.14
N GLU A 13 -20.98 -1.96 0.76
CA GLU A 13 -20.51 -0.56 0.69
C GLU A 13 -19.38 -0.36 -0.33
N LEU A 14 -18.63 -1.41 -0.67
CA LEU A 14 -17.63 -1.29 -1.72
C LEU A 14 -18.27 -1.12 -3.09
N ASN A 15 -19.40 -1.80 -3.32
CA ASN A 15 -20.22 -1.54 -4.50
C ASN A 15 -20.56 -0.03 -4.52
N ASN A 16 -21.14 0.53 -3.45
CA ASN A 16 -21.50 1.95 -3.43
C ASN A 16 -20.35 2.95 -3.74
N ARG A 17 -19.09 2.64 -3.39
CA ARG A 17 -17.93 3.52 -3.70
C ARG A 17 -17.61 3.56 -5.19
N PHE A 18 -17.69 2.43 -5.86
CA PHE A 18 -17.38 2.30 -7.29
C PHE A 18 -18.61 2.22 -8.19
N ASP A 19 -19.80 2.17 -7.59
CA ASP A 19 -21.09 2.30 -8.24
C ASP A 19 -21.25 3.78 -8.60
N THR A 20 -20.87 4.13 -9.83
CA THR A 20 -21.32 5.38 -10.43
C THR A 20 -22.76 5.14 -10.91
N GLU A 21 -23.75 5.69 -10.21
CA GLU A 21 -25.08 5.89 -10.78
C GLU A 21 -24.91 6.85 -11.96
N ALA A 22 -24.89 6.31 -13.17
CA ALA A 22 -25.02 7.16 -14.35
C ALA A 22 -26.43 7.78 -14.30
N VAL A 23 -26.47 9.11 -14.33
CA VAL A 23 -27.67 9.94 -14.44
C VAL A 23 -28.44 9.68 -15.76
N SER A 24 -27.89 8.87 -16.68
CA SER A 24 -28.54 8.44 -17.92
C SER A 24 -28.72 6.91 -17.97
N GLU A 25 -29.99 6.52 -17.87
CA GLU A 25 -30.65 5.29 -18.34
C GLU A 25 -29.76 4.05 -18.62
N GLY A 26 -29.69 3.15 -17.64
CA GLY A 26 -29.68 1.71 -17.91
C GLY A 26 -28.39 0.92 -17.63
N TYR A 27 -27.26 1.55 -17.34
CA TYR A 27 -26.01 0.81 -17.04
C TYR A 27 -25.33 1.30 -15.76
N VAL A 28 -25.48 0.50 -14.69
CA VAL A 28 -24.81 0.71 -13.40
C VAL A 28 -23.47 -0.01 -13.44
N ILE A 29 -22.38 0.75 -13.61
CA ILE A 29 -21.04 0.19 -13.45
C ILE A 29 -20.85 -0.04 -11.97
N ARG A 30 -21.01 -1.30 -11.54
CA ARG A 30 -20.82 -1.65 -10.14
C ARG A 30 -19.37 -1.92 -9.84
N GLY A 31 -18.57 -0.88 -9.63
CA GLY A 31 -17.15 -1.02 -9.96
C GLY A 31 -16.42 -2.11 -9.17
N ALA A 32 -16.70 -2.37 -7.90
CA ALA A 32 -16.13 -3.52 -7.18
C ALA A 32 -16.35 -4.87 -7.90
N ARG A 33 -17.59 -5.09 -8.33
CA ARG A 33 -18.02 -6.29 -9.05
C ARG A 33 -17.44 -6.34 -10.46
N VAL A 34 -17.42 -5.20 -11.17
CA VAL A 34 -16.86 -5.08 -12.52
C VAL A 34 -15.35 -5.32 -12.48
N TRP A 35 -14.65 -4.80 -11.46
CA TRP A 35 -13.24 -5.06 -11.18
C TRP A 35 -12.97 -6.56 -11.00
N ARG A 36 -13.69 -7.20 -10.06
CA ARG A 36 -13.54 -8.66 -9.88
C ARG A 36 -13.86 -9.43 -11.13
N GLN A 37 -14.89 -9.02 -11.87
CA GLN A 37 -15.27 -9.68 -13.12
C GLN A 37 -14.14 -9.58 -14.15
N LEU A 38 -13.56 -8.40 -14.36
CA LEU A 38 -12.48 -8.19 -15.32
C LEU A 38 -11.17 -8.87 -14.89
N ILE A 39 -10.80 -8.81 -13.62
CA ILE A 39 -9.67 -9.58 -13.07
C ILE A 39 -9.94 -11.07 -13.23
N SER A 40 -11.14 -11.55 -12.91
CA SER A 40 -11.51 -12.96 -13.09
C SER A 40 -11.48 -13.39 -14.55
N ARG A 41 -11.93 -12.55 -15.50
CA ARG A 41 -11.80 -12.83 -16.94
C ARG A 41 -10.34 -12.95 -17.35
N LEU A 42 -9.49 -12.04 -16.87
CA LEU A 42 -8.06 -12.06 -17.15
C LEU A 42 -7.40 -13.32 -16.58
N LEU A 43 -7.64 -13.63 -15.31
CA LEU A 43 -7.14 -14.85 -14.67
C LEU A 43 -7.68 -16.09 -15.40
N ASN A 44 -8.97 -16.12 -15.76
CA ASN A 44 -9.56 -17.24 -16.51
C ASN A 44 -8.84 -17.45 -17.85
N LEU A 45 -8.57 -16.40 -18.62
CA LEU A 45 -7.81 -16.52 -19.86
C LEU A 45 -6.37 -17.00 -19.65
N LEU A 46 -5.73 -16.53 -18.58
CA LEU A 46 -4.36 -16.88 -18.25
C LEU A 46 -4.23 -18.34 -17.81
N PHE A 47 -5.25 -18.89 -17.15
CA PHE A 47 -5.23 -20.25 -16.60
C PHE A 47 -6.04 -21.29 -17.39
N THR A 48 -6.79 -20.90 -18.42
CA THR A 48 -7.51 -21.84 -19.29
C THR A 48 -6.53 -22.64 -20.17
N GLU A 49 -6.67 -23.96 -20.19
CA GLU A 49 -5.85 -24.83 -21.04
C GLU A 49 -6.07 -24.56 -22.54
N GLN A 50 -4.99 -24.66 -23.33
CA GLN A 50 -4.95 -24.39 -24.78
C GLN A 50 -6.13 -24.99 -25.60
N PRO A 51 -6.57 -26.25 -25.43
CA PRO A 51 -7.65 -26.81 -26.25
C PRO A 51 -9.02 -26.17 -26.02
N GLN A 52 -9.26 -25.52 -24.87
CA GLN A 52 -10.52 -24.83 -24.55
C GLN A 52 -10.44 -23.31 -24.75
N ARG A 53 -9.22 -22.78 -24.96
CA ARG A 53 -8.94 -21.36 -24.95
C ARG A 53 -9.54 -20.60 -26.12
N SER A 54 -9.60 -21.16 -27.33
CA SER A 54 -10.00 -20.40 -28.53
C SER A 54 -11.44 -19.87 -28.48
N GLY A 55 -12.40 -20.69 -28.03
CA GLY A 55 -13.80 -20.28 -27.90
C GLY A 55 -14.01 -19.26 -26.77
N ILE A 56 -13.44 -19.54 -25.60
CA ILE A 56 -13.52 -18.67 -24.42
C ILE A 56 -12.83 -17.32 -24.68
N GLU A 57 -11.67 -17.33 -25.34
CA GLU A 57 -10.93 -16.12 -25.70
C GLU A 57 -11.71 -15.23 -26.65
N GLN A 58 -12.30 -15.81 -27.70
CA GLN A 58 -13.09 -15.03 -28.65
C GLN A 58 -14.31 -14.39 -27.96
N GLU A 59 -15.00 -15.12 -27.09
CA GLU A 59 -16.12 -14.59 -26.32
C GLU A 59 -15.69 -13.43 -25.40
N ILE A 60 -14.65 -13.65 -24.58
CA ILE A 60 -14.14 -12.63 -23.65
C ILE A 60 -13.63 -11.42 -24.42
N ARG A 61 -12.97 -11.61 -25.56
CA ARG A 61 -12.51 -10.52 -26.42
C ARG A 61 -13.68 -9.67 -26.92
N GLN A 62 -14.70 -10.29 -27.49
CA GLN A 62 -15.87 -9.57 -28.01
C GLN A 62 -16.60 -8.82 -26.91
N GLN A 63 -16.74 -9.43 -25.73
CA GLN A 63 -17.31 -8.77 -24.56
C GLN A 63 -16.47 -7.56 -24.12
N THR A 64 -15.14 -7.72 -24.04
CA THR A 64 -14.22 -6.66 -23.61
C THR A 64 -14.20 -5.49 -24.59
N ILE A 65 -14.18 -5.75 -25.89
CA ILE A 65 -14.26 -4.71 -26.92
C ILE A 65 -15.56 -3.92 -26.78
N ARG A 66 -16.69 -4.61 -26.63
CA ARG A 66 -17.99 -3.95 -26.45
C ARG A 66 -17.97 -3.00 -25.26
N GLU A 67 -17.54 -3.49 -24.10
CA GLU A 67 -17.43 -2.68 -22.87
C GLU A 67 -16.46 -1.50 -23.06
N PHE A 68 -15.33 -1.71 -23.74
CA PHE A 68 -14.37 -0.64 -24.03
C PHE A 68 -14.96 0.47 -24.88
N LEU A 69 -15.64 0.12 -25.97
CA LEU A 69 -16.28 1.08 -26.87
C LEU A 69 -17.43 1.83 -26.19
N GLU A 70 -18.17 1.16 -25.31
CA GLU A 70 -19.22 1.79 -24.49
C GLU A 70 -18.65 2.86 -23.56
N VAL A 71 -17.51 2.58 -22.89
CA VAL A 71 -16.89 3.57 -21.99
C VAL A 71 -16.29 4.72 -22.81
N VAL A 72 -15.61 4.46 -23.94
CA VAL A 72 -15.01 5.50 -24.79
C VAL A 72 -16.04 6.42 -25.42
N ASN A 73 -17.17 5.88 -25.90
CA ASN A 73 -18.23 6.68 -26.51
C ASN A 73 -18.87 7.67 -25.53
N ARG A 74 -18.82 7.41 -24.22
CA ARG A 74 -19.29 8.35 -23.20
C ARG A 74 -18.38 9.57 -23.09
N ASP A 75 -17.07 9.37 -23.15
CA ASP A 75 -16.11 10.40 -22.76
C ASP A 75 -15.68 11.33 -23.89
N ASN A 76 -15.71 10.92 -25.16
CA ASN A 76 -15.61 11.82 -26.34
C ASN A 76 -15.56 11.06 -27.68
N SER A 77 -16.39 11.48 -28.65
CA SER A 77 -16.50 10.85 -29.98
C SER A 77 -15.22 10.87 -30.83
N TYR A 78 -14.30 11.80 -30.57
CA TYR A 78 -13.02 11.89 -31.29
C TYR A 78 -12.00 10.84 -30.87
N LEU A 79 -12.12 10.27 -29.67
CA LEU A 79 -11.25 9.17 -29.23
C LEU A 79 -11.62 7.84 -29.89
N TYR A 80 -12.89 7.68 -30.28
CA TYR A 80 -13.44 6.44 -30.84
C TYR A 80 -12.63 5.91 -32.05
N ASN A 81 -12.32 6.77 -33.02
CA ASN A 81 -11.61 6.35 -34.23
C ASN A 81 -10.14 5.97 -33.94
N ARG A 82 -9.48 6.63 -32.99
CA ARG A 82 -8.11 6.26 -32.57
C ARG A 82 -8.10 4.96 -31.76
N VAL A 83 -9.11 4.77 -30.92
CA VAL A 83 -9.27 3.58 -30.10
C VAL A 83 -9.55 2.36 -30.97
N ASN A 84 -10.44 2.44 -31.96
CA ASN A 84 -10.75 1.32 -32.85
C ASN A 84 -9.51 0.76 -33.55
N LEU A 85 -8.67 1.65 -34.11
CA LEU A 85 -7.42 1.24 -34.77
C LEU A 85 -6.41 0.60 -33.80
N ALA A 86 -6.41 1.03 -32.54
CA ALA A 86 -5.52 0.47 -31.52
C ALA A 86 -6.00 -0.91 -31.03
N ILE A 87 -7.32 -1.11 -30.90
CA ILE A 87 -7.94 -2.36 -30.42
C ILE A 87 -7.63 -3.55 -31.34
N GLU A 88 -7.61 -3.34 -32.66
CA GLU A 88 -7.39 -4.41 -33.65
C GLU A 88 -6.03 -5.11 -33.46
N GLY A 89 -5.01 -4.39 -33.00
CA GLY A 89 -3.67 -4.94 -32.78
C GLY A 89 -3.43 -5.53 -31.39
N MET A 90 -4.33 -5.33 -30.43
CA MET A 90 -4.15 -5.78 -29.05
C MET A 90 -4.55 -7.24 -28.88
N SER A 91 -3.80 -7.98 -28.07
CA SER A 91 -4.22 -9.28 -27.53
C SER A 91 -5.44 -9.14 -26.62
N THR A 92 -6.12 -10.26 -26.34
CA THR A 92 -7.31 -10.26 -25.49
C THR A 92 -6.98 -9.82 -24.06
N GLU A 93 -5.81 -10.21 -23.55
CA GLU A 93 -5.33 -9.82 -22.23
C GLU A 93 -5.01 -8.33 -22.16
N GLU A 94 -4.34 -7.78 -23.18
CA GLU A 94 -4.08 -6.34 -23.28
C GLU A 94 -5.38 -5.54 -23.32
N LEU A 95 -6.42 -6.02 -24.00
CA LEU A 95 -7.72 -5.36 -24.02
C LEU A 95 -8.36 -5.30 -22.63
N ILE A 96 -8.28 -6.38 -21.86
CA ILE A 96 -8.85 -6.41 -20.50
C ILE A 96 -8.08 -5.47 -19.58
N VAL A 97 -6.74 -5.48 -19.64
CA VAL A 97 -5.89 -4.56 -18.89
C VAL A 97 -6.17 -3.11 -19.26
N ASN A 98 -6.26 -2.79 -20.56
CA ASN A 98 -6.56 -1.43 -20.98
C ASN A 98 -7.97 -1.01 -20.56
N LEU A 99 -8.96 -1.91 -20.62
CA LEU A 99 -10.30 -1.63 -20.10
C LEU A 99 -10.27 -1.32 -18.60
N LEU A 100 -9.58 -2.14 -17.82
CA LEU A 100 -9.36 -1.91 -16.38
C LEU A 100 -8.76 -0.51 -16.14
N LEU A 101 -7.64 -0.19 -16.78
CA LEU A 101 -6.97 1.11 -16.64
C LEU A 101 -7.84 2.29 -17.11
N PHE A 102 -8.63 2.11 -18.15
CA PHE A 102 -9.54 3.15 -18.66
C PHE A 102 -10.70 3.40 -17.67
N LEU A 103 -11.27 2.33 -17.11
CA LEU A 103 -12.27 2.42 -16.05
C LEU A 103 -11.70 3.13 -14.81
N LEU A 104 -10.44 2.85 -14.42
CA LEU A 104 -9.77 3.57 -13.33
C LEU A 104 -9.69 5.06 -13.61
N ARG A 105 -9.24 5.43 -14.80
CA ARG A 105 -9.02 6.82 -15.15
C ARG A 105 -10.31 7.63 -15.19
N ASN A 106 -11.36 7.08 -15.79
CA ASN A 106 -12.54 7.87 -16.16
C ASN A 106 -13.70 7.76 -15.17
N LEU A 107 -13.81 6.64 -14.44
CA LEU A 107 -14.86 6.47 -13.45
C LEU A 107 -14.46 6.96 -12.06
N PHE A 108 -13.17 7.22 -11.87
CA PHE A 108 -12.69 7.85 -10.66
C PHE A 108 -12.92 9.36 -10.74
N THR A 109 -14.16 9.78 -10.53
CA THR A 109 -14.32 10.96 -9.70
C THR A 109 -13.78 10.54 -8.34
N PRO A 110 -12.82 11.26 -7.74
CA PRO A 110 -12.49 11.05 -6.34
C PRO A 110 -13.74 11.44 -5.54
N ARG A 111 -14.73 10.53 -5.47
CA ARG A 111 -15.60 10.46 -4.30
C ARG A 111 -14.62 10.39 -3.16
N LEU A 112 -14.63 11.45 -2.34
CA LEU A 112 -13.72 11.65 -1.22
C LEU A 112 -13.45 10.28 -0.63
N ALA A 113 -12.19 9.84 -0.73
CA ALA A 113 -11.78 8.55 -0.20
C ALA A 113 -12.42 8.44 1.19
N ASN A 114 -13.25 7.42 1.35
CA ASN A 114 -14.19 7.26 2.45
C ASN A 114 -13.66 7.84 3.76
N ASP A 115 -14.54 8.41 4.60
CA ASP A 115 -14.17 9.14 5.83
C ASP A 115 -13.23 8.39 6.81
N CYS A 116 -12.94 7.10 6.60
CA CYS A 116 -11.98 6.36 7.42
C CYS A 116 -10.62 6.24 6.78
N PRO A 117 -9.58 6.58 7.53
CA PRO A 117 -8.25 6.59 6.98
C PRO A 117 -7.70 5.17 6.79
N ARG A 118 -6.96 5.00 5.69
CA ARG A 118 -6.36 3.75 5.26
C ARG A 118 -4.95 4.00 4.73
N LEU A 119 -4.02 3.17 5.16
CA LEU A 119 -2.59 3.29 4.88
C LEU A 119 -2.15 2.33 3.79
N PHE A 120 -1.62 2.85 2.69
CA PHE A 120 -0.83 2.09 1.74
C PHE A 120 0.61 2.00 2.24
N ILE A 121 1.16 0.79 2.36
CA ILE A 121 2.53 0.59 2.84
C ILE A 121 3.43 0.19 1.67
N SER A 122 4.11 1.18 1.11
CA SER A 122 5.08 1.01 0.02
C SER A 122 6.40 0.49 0.57
N HIS A 123 6.97 -0.52 -0.07
CA HIS A 123 8.25 -1.09 0.31
C HIS A 123 8.89 -1.83 -0.87
N ARG A 124 10.12 -2.31 -0.70
CA ARG A 124 10.68 -3.34 -1.57
C ARG A 124 10.49 -4.71 -0.95
N GLN A 125 10.45 -5.75 -1.78
CA GLN A 125 10.33 -7.15 -1.34
C GLN A 125 11.30 -7.53 -0.20
N GLY A 126 12.54 -7.01 -0.25
CA GLY A 126 13.55 -7.25 0.80
C GLY A 126 13.31 -6.56 2.14
N ASP A 127 12.26 -5.73 2.25
CA ASP A 127 11.88 -4.90 3.40
C ASP A 127 10.50 -5.30 3.97
N GLN A 128 9.96 -6.45 3.56
CA GLN A 128 8.62 -6.91 3.93
C GLN A 128 8.37 -6.96 5.45
N ASP A 129 9.37 -7.32 6.24
CA ASP A 129 9.21 -7.46 7.69
C ASP A 129 8.94 -6.09 8.33
N TYR A 130 9.59 -5.04 7.84
CA TYR A 130 9.35 -3.66 8.27
C TYR A 130 7.97 -3.18 7.82
N ALA A 131 7.56 -3.50 6.59
CA ALA A 131 6.24 -3.17 6.09
C ALA A 131 5.12 -3.82 6.91
N LEU A 132 5.29 -5.10 7.27
CA LEU A 132 4.36 -5.81 8.14
C LEU A 132 4.35 -5.24 9.56
N ARG A 133 5.49 -4.79 10.08
CA ARG A 133 5.54 -4.10 11.38
C ARG A 133 4.76 -2.78 11.34
N ILE A 134 4.94 -1.98 10.31
CA ILE A 134 4.16 -0.74 10.11
C ILE A 134 2.66 -1.05 9.97
N ALA A 135 2.29 -2.15 9.32
CA ALA A 135 0.90 -2.60 9.25
C ALA A 135 0.32 -2.92 10.64
N GLN A 136 1.11 -3.50 11.54
CA GLN A 136 0.71 -3.71 12.94
C GLN A 136 0.51 -2.38 13.69
N LEU A 137 1.39 -1.40 13.48
CA LEU A 137 1.23 -0.06 14.07
C LEU A 137 -0.04 0.62 13.55
N ALA A 138 -0.31 0.54 12.25
CA ALA A 138 -1.54 1.02 11.63
C ALA A 138 -2.78 0.39 12.27
N HIS A 139 -2.81 -0.95 12.38
CA HIS A 139 -3.89 -1.67 13.03
C HIS A 139 -4.12 -1.21 14.48
N LYS A 140 -3.05 -1.11 15.28
CA LYS A 140 -3.10 -0.64 16.68
C LYS A 140 -3.69 0.78 16.79
N LYS A 141 -3.43 1.63 15.79
CA LYS A 141 -3.97 2.99 15.67
C LYS A 141 -5.27 3.08 14.88
N LYS A 142 -5.98 1.95 14.73
CA LYS A 142 -7.29 1.82 14.07
C LYS A 142 -7.30 2.10 12.57
N PHE A 143 -6.14 2.37 11.96
CA PHE A 143 -6.01 2.48 10.52
C PHE A 143 -6.24 1.12 9.86
N ALA A 144 -7.06 1.11 8.81
CA ALA A 144 -6.97 0.04 7.82
C ALA A 144 -5.65 0.17 7.06
N TYR A 145 -5.13 -0.92 6.52
CA TYR A 145 -3.91 -0.88 5.72
C TYR A 145 -4.00 -1.83 4.53
N TRP A 146 -3.12 -1.60 3.57
CA TRP A 146 -2.80 -2.52 2.49
C TRP A 146 -1.29 -2.62 2.34
N VAL A 147 -0.80 -3.85 2.15
CA VAL A 147 0.59 -4.18 1.91
C VAL A 147 0.62 -5.39 0.97
N ASP A 148 1.44 -5.34 -0.08
CA ASP A 148 1.41 -6.30 -1.20
C ASP A 148 1.68 -7.76 -0.79
N VAL A 149 2.58 -8.01 0.17
CA VAL A 149 2.92 -9.36 0.69
C VAL A 149 1.77 -10.05 1.41
N LEU A 150 0.72 -9.30 1.72
CA LEU A 150 -0.51 -9.79 2.34
C LEU A 150 -1.64 -9.99 1.32
N ASP A 151 -1.46 -9.55 0.07
CA ASP A 151 -2.47 -9.60 -0.95
C ASP A 151 -2.62 -11.02 -1.53
N PRO A 152 -3.82 -11.64 -1.45
CA PRO A 152 -4.01 -13.00 -1.93
C PRO A 152 -3.93 -13.10 -3.46
N ASP A 153 -4.34 -12.05 -4.18
CA ASP A 153 -4.35 -12.07 -5.65
C ASP A 153 -2.89 -12.00 -6.16
N LEU A 154 -2.04 -11.17 -5.55
CA LEU A 154 -0.60 -11.15 -5.86
C LEU A 154 0.10 -12.48 -5.55
N LYS A 155 -0.25 -13.14 -4.43
CA LYS A 155 0.30 -14.47 -4.11
C LYS A 155 -0.07 -15.53 -5.13
N ILE A 156 -1.27 -15.47 -5.69
CA ILE A 156 -1.68 -16.36 -6.78
C ILE A 156 -0.82 -16.11 -8.02
N LEU A 157 -0.45 -14.85 -8.30
CA LEU A 157 0.42 -14.51 -9.44
C LEU A 157 1.84 -15.08 -9.30
N GLU A 158 2.44 -15.05 -8.10
CA GLU A 158 3.81 -15.56 -7.88
C GLU A 158 3.98 -17.05 -8.23
N GLY A 159 2.92 -17.84 -8.08
CA GLY A 159 2.91 -19.28 -8.40
C GLY A 159 2.36 -19.64 -9.78
N SER A 160 2.10 -18.64 -10.63
CA SER A 160 1.35 -18.83 -11.88
C SER A 160 2.22 -18.84 -13.13
N ASN A 161 1.78 -19.57 -14.17
CA ASN A 161 2.39 -19.55 -15.51
C ASN A 161 1.89 -18.37 -16.36
N ILE A 162 1.83 -17.18 -15.77
CA ILE A 162 1.43 -15.97 -16.50
C ILE A 162 2.57 -15.56 -17.44
N PRO A 163 2.28 -15.21 -18.70
CA PRO A 163 3.29 -14.70 -19.62
C PRO A 163 4.04 -13.50 -19.02
N GLU A 164 5.38 -13.50 -19.12
CA GLU A 164 6.25 -12.48 -18.51
C GLU A 164 5.84 -11.04 -18.85
N ARG A 165 5.35 -10.81 -20.08
CA ARG A 165 4.87 -9.49 -20.52
C ARG A 165 3.61 -8.99 -19.79
N LEU A 166 2.79 -9.90 -19.26
CA LEU A 166 1.50 -9.60 -18.65
C LEU A 166 1.59 -9.46 -17.14
N LEU A 167 2.50 -10.20 -16.50
CA LEU A 167 2.64 -10.18 -15.04
C LEU A 167 2.82 -8.74 -14.49
N PRO A 168 3.74 -7.90 -15.01
CA PRO A 168 3.89 -6.52 -14.52
C PRO A 168 2.62 -5.67 -14.69
N LEU A 169 1.84 -5.91 -15.75
CA LEU A 169 0.60 -5.18 -16.00
C LEU A 169 -0.49 -5.55 -14.99
N VAL A 170 -0.66 -6.84 -14.68
CA VAL A 170 -1.63 -7.29 -13.68
C VAL A 170 -1.24 -6.79 -12.29
N THR A 171 0.04 -6.88 -11.94
CA THR A 171 0.59 -6.32 -10.70
C THR A 171 0.32 -4.81 -10.61
N ALA A 172 0.57 -4.07 -11.69
CA ALA A 172 0.27 -2.64 -11.76
C ALA A 172 -1.20 -2.34 -11.49
N CYS A 173 -2.11 -3.10 -12.09
CA CYS A 173 -3.54 -2.93 -11.88
C CYS A 173 -3.95 -3.16 -10.41
N ILE A 174 -3.40 -4.19 -9.76
CA ILE A 174 -3.70 -4.49 -8.35
C ILE A 174 -3.16 -3.38 -7.44
N ILE A 175 -1.91 -2.96 -7.64
CA ILE A 175 -1.28 -1.87 -6.88
C ILE A 175 -2.04 -0.57 -7.06
N GLU A 176 -2.39 -0.19 -8.29
CA GLU A 176 -3.14 1.04 -8.57
C GLU A 176 -4.51 1.00 -7.89
N MET A 177 -5.19 -0.16 -7.91
CA MET A 177 -6.43 -0.34 -7.17
C MET A 177 -6.24 -0.19 -5.66
N ALA A 178 -5.15 -0.71 -5.09
CA ALA A 178 -4.85 -0.52 -3.68
C ALA A 178 -4.57 0.95 -3.34
N LEU A 179 -3.79 1.65 -4.17
CA LEU A 179 -3.45 3.06 -4.00
C LEU A 179 -4.70 3.95 -3.97
N ILE A 180 -5.60 3.82 -4.96
CA ILE A 180 -6.81 4.65 -5.02
C ILE A 180 -7.78 4.37 -3.85
N ASN A 181 -7.64 3.21 -3.20
CA ASN A 181 -8.46 2.84 -2.06
C ASN A 181 -7.89 3.31 -0.73
N CYS A 182 -6.60 3.64 -0.69
CA CYS A 182 -5.93 4.18 0.49
C CYS A 182 -6.03 5.71 0.53
N THR A 183 -6.02 6.26 1.74
CA THR A 183 -6.03 7.72 1.93
C THR A 183 -4.63 8.24 2.26
N HIS A 184 -3.76 7.39 2.79
CA HIS A 184 -2.39 7.71 3.19
C HIS A 184 -1.41 6.74 2.57
N VAL A 185 -0.15 7.16 2.45
CA VAL A 185 0.97 6.32 2.08
C VAL A 185 2.08 6.44 3.12
N ILE A 186 2.71 5.32 3.44
CA ILE A 186 4.00 5.30 4.11
C ILE A 186 4.98 4.43 3.34
N ALA A 187 6.18 4.94 3.08
CA ALA A 187 7.24 4.22 2.40
C ALA A 187 8.30 3.69 3.37
N CYS A 188 8.71 2.43 3.20
CA CYS A 188 9.85 1.84 3.90
C CYS A 188 11.15 2.19 3.17
N MET A 189 11.99 3.01 3.79
CA MET A 189 13.26 3.47 3.20
C MET A 189 14.43 2.79 3.88
N THR A 190 15.02 1.81 3.20
CA THR A 190 16.20 1.07 3.64
C THR A 190 17.33 1.22 2.62
N THR A 191 18.50 0.67 2.93
CA THR A 191 19.61 0.58 1.97
C THR A 191 19.25 -0.22 0.72
N LYS A 192 18.24 -1.11 0.82
CA LYS A 192 17.74 -1.90 -0.31
C LYS A 192 16.81 -1.10 -1.21
N THR A 193 16.21 0.00 -0.75
CA THR A 193 15.23 0.78 -1.52
C THR A 193 15.81 1.42 -2.79
N ARG A 194 17.13 1.60 -2.84
CA ARG A 194 17.82 2.23 -3.97
C ARG A 194 17.50 1.55 -5.30
N GLY A 195 17.04 2.36 -6.26
CA GLY A 195 16.66 1.91 -7.61
C GLY A 195 15.26 1.32 -7.70
N SER A 196 14.40 1.45 -6.67
CA SER A 196 13.01 1.00 -6.76
C SER A 196 12.29 1.81 -7.82
N LEU A 197 11.66 1.15 -8.79
CA LEU A 197 10.83 1.80 -9.80
C LEU A 197 9.39 2.03 -9.30
N TRP A 198 8.92 1.17 -8.39
CA TRP A 198 7.56 1.23 -7.85
C TRP A 198 7.38 2.29 -6.78
N LEU A 199 8.34 2.42 -5.87
CA LEU A 199 8.20 3.28 -4.70
C LEU A 199 8.06 4.79 -5.05
N PRO A 200 8.81 5.37 -6.02
CA PRO A 200 8.54 6.73 -6.49
C PRO A 200 7.14 6.89 -7.10
N TYR A 201 6.67 5.87 -7.84
CA TYR A 201 5.35 5.87 -8.45
C TYR A 201 4.26 5.84 -7.37
N GLU A 202 4.30 4.89 -6.45
CA GLU A 202 3.33 4.72 -5.37
C GLU A 202 3.25 5.95 -4.45
N TYR A 203 4.41 6.46 -4.04
CA TYR A 203 4.48 7.64 -3.18
C TYR A 203 3.91 8.89 -3.86
N GLY A 204 4.24 9.10 -5.13
CA GLY A 204 3.79 10.27 -5.88
C GLY A 204 2.30 10.26 -6.23
N ARG A 205 1.63 9.08 -6.23
CA ARG A 205 0.20 8.98 -6.56
C ARG A 205 -0.72 9.55 -5.47
N ILE A 206 -0.28 9.53 -4.21
CA ILE A 206 -1.10 9.95 -3.05
C ILE A 206 -0.85 11.42 -2.65
N THR A 207 0.20 12.06 -3.19
CA THR A 207 0.47 13.47 -2.93
C THR A 207 -0.43 14.38 -3.77
N GLU A 208 -1.36 15.09 -3.11
CA GLU A 208 -2.09 16.20 -3.71
C GLU A 208 -1.17 17.44 -3.78
N LEU A 209 -1.31 18.26 -4.84
CA LEU A 209 -0.60 19.53 -4.95
C LEU A 209 -1.47 20.69 -4.40
N PRO A 210 -0.89 21.67 -3.68
CA PRO A 210 0.54 21.81 -3.35
C PRO A 210 1.01 20.84 -2.26
N GLY A 211 2.23 20.30 -2.45
CA GLY A 211 2.81 19.13 -1.79
C GLY A 211 3.17 19.27 -0.31
N ASN A 212 2.21 19.68 0.52
CA ASN A 212 2.27 19.56 1.97
C ASN A 212 1.20 18.55 2.40
N SER A 213 1.28 17.34 1.83
CA SER A 213 0.32 16.29 2.11
C SER A 213 0.72 15.57 3.39
N ASN A 214 0.07 15.90 4.50
CA ASN A 214 0.17 15.13 5.75
C ASN A 214 -0.23 13.65 5.57
N LYS A 215 -0.74 13.28 4.39
CA LYS A 215 -1.13 11.91 4.02
C LYS A 215 0.04 11.07 3.51
N ALA A 216 1.24 11.64 3.32
CA ALA A 216 2.41 10.93 2.84
C ALA A 216 3.54 10.95 3.88
N ALA A 217 4.12 9.79 4.15
CA ALA A 217 5.22 9.64 5.10
C ALA A 217 6.28 8.64 4.64
N ALA A 218 7.46 8.69 5.24
CA ALA A 218 8.50 7.69 5.07
C ALA A 218 9.04 7.25 6.43
N TRP A 219 9.22 5.95 6.61
CA TRP A 219 10.06 5.42 7.69
C TRP A 219 11.48 5.23 7.16
N LEU A 220 12.47 5.78 7.88
CA LEU A 220 13.87 5.76 7.51
C LEU A 220 14.62 4.76 8.38
N HIS A 221 15.11 3.69 7.75
CA HIS A 221 15.99 2.73 8.41
C HIS A 221 17.24 3.44 8.96
N PRO A 222 17.75 3.12 10.17
CA PRO A 222 18.93 3.77 10.73
C PRO A 222 20.18 3.74 9.83
N ASN A 223 20.41 2.62 9.13
CA ASN A 223 21.47 2.48 8.13
C ASN A 223 21.27 3.27 6.81
N LEU A 224 20.11 3.89 6.59
CA LEU A 224 19.89 4.68 5.39
C LEU A 224 20.73 5.95 5.45
N ALA A 225 21.73 6.04 4.57
CA ALA A 225 22.54 7.25 4.48
C ALA A 225 21.68 8.43 3.98
N PRO A 226 21.86 9.66 4.51
CA PRO A 226 21.08 10.82 4.10
C PRO A 226 21.10 11.10 2.59
N LYS A 227 22.21 10.82 1.92
CA LYS A 227 22.38 10.99 0.46
C LYS A 227 21.55 10.01 -0.39
N ASP A 228 21.13 8.90 0.21
CA ASP A 228 20.33 7.87 -0.45
C ASP A 228 18.82 8.09 -0.20
N PHE A 229 18.46 9.12 0.57
CA PHE A 229 17.07 9.55 0.74
C PHE A 229 16.62 10.42 -0.45
N PRO A 230 15.61 10.01 -1.23
CA PRO A 230 15.19 10.74 -2.42
C PRO A 230 14.55 12.10 -2.11
N GLU A 231 14.87 13.12 -2.89
CA GLU A 231 14.43 14.50 -2.64
C GLU A 231 12.91 14.67 -2.73
N TYR A 232 12.21 13.88 -3.55
CA TYR A 232 10.76 13.94 -3.67
C TYR A 232 10.03 13.51 -2.38
N MET A 233 10.71 12.77 -1.49
CA MET A 233 10.13 12.36 -0.21
C MET A 233 10.13 13.48 0.83
N LEU A 234 10.87 14.56 0.59
CA LEU A 234 10.84 15.78 1.43
C LEU A 234 9.48 16.50 1.37
N LEU A 235 8.58 16.08 0.49
CA LEU A 235 7.20 16.59 0.38
C LEU A 235 6.24 15.94 1.40
N GLY A 236 6.71 14.96 2.18
CA GLY A 236 5.92 14.32 3.24
C GLY A 236 6.71 14.20 4.53
N GLU A 237 6.08 13.56 5.52
CA GLU A 237 6.67 13.35 6.84
C GLU A 237 7.78 12.29 6.80
N SER A 238 8.75 12.37 7.70
CA SER A 238 9.86 11.40 7.78
C SER A 238 10.11 10.99 9.22
N PHE A 239 10.09 9.69 9.47
CA PHE A 239 10.15 9.10 10.81
C PHE A 239 11.33 8.15 10.94
N ARG A 240 11.90 8.06 12.14
CA ARG A 240 12.95 7.07 12.47
C ARG A 240 12.50 6.08 13.53
N HIS A 241 11.47 6.43 14.31
CA HIS A 241 10.99 5.64 15.45
C HIS A 241 9.52 5.26 15.28
N GLU A 242 9.14 4.10 15.83
CA GLU A 242 7.74 3.65 15.82
C GLU A 242 6.81 4.65 16.51
N SER A 243 7.25 5.31 17.57
CA SER A 243 6.46 6.30 18.31
C SER A 243 6.06 7.50 17.45
N GLU A 244 6.89 7.87 16.48
CA GLU A 244 6.61 8.98 15.55
C GLU A 244 5.53 8.56 14.55
N ILE A 245 5.65 7.36 13.98
CA ILE A 245 4.64 6.76 13.09
C ILE A 245 3.30 6.62 13.84
N GLU A 246 3.33 6.10 15.06
CA GLU A 246 2.16 5.94 15.92
C GLU A 246 1.47 7.27 16.22
N SER A 247 2.24 8.33 16.49
CA SER A 247 1.70 9.67 16.75
C SER A 247 1.07 10.27 15.51
N TRP A 248 1.72 10.11 14.35
CA TRP A 248 1.18 10.56 13.06
C TRP A 248 -0.15 9.88 12.72
N LEU A 249 -0.21 8.54 12.84
CA LEU A 249 -1.43 7.79 12.61
C LEU A 249 -2.54 8.16 13.60
N GLU A 250 -2.20 8.39 14.87
CA GLU A 250 -3.19 8.80 15.88
C GLU A 250 -3.77 10.18 15.57
N GLU A 251 -2.93 11.12 15.13
CA GLU A 251 -3.35 12.47 14.74
C GLU A 251 -4.25 12.44 13.50
N GLU A 252 -3.85 11.72 12.45
CA GLU A 252 -4.66 11.57 11.23
C GLU A 252 -5.99 10.85 11.52
N TRP A 253 -5.98 9.85 12.41
CA TRP A 253 -7.22 9.21 12.87
C TRP A 253 -8.13 10.20 13.60
N ARG A 254 -7.56 11.06 14.45
CA ARG A 254 -8.31 12.08 15.20
C ARG A 254 -8.94 13.13 14.27
N LEU A 255 -8.29 13.43 13.15
CA LEU A 255 -8.76 14.37 12.14
C LEU A 255 -9.85 13.78 11.24
N LEU A 256 -9.68 12.53 10.79
CA LEU A 256 -10.54 11.91 9.77
C LEU A 256 -11.54 10.89 10.35
N GLY A 257 -11.14 10.08 11.33
CA GLY A 257 -11.86 8.87 11.76
C GLY A 257 -13.04 9.06 12.72
N LYS A 258 -13.64 10.25 12.82
CA LYS A 258 -14.56 10.58 13.93
C LYS A 258 -16.04 10.24 13.76
N ASN A 259 -16.58 10.23 12.55
CA ASN A 259 -18.03 10.16 12.39
C ASN A 259 -18.54 8.81 11.87
N ASP A 260 -17.76 8.09 11.05
CA ASP A 260 -18.27 6.92 10.33
C ASP A 260 -17.34 5.70 10.37
N CYS A 261 -16.36 5.66 11.28
CA CYS A 261 -15.31 4.63 11.24
C CYS A 261 -15.49 3.51 12.23
N ASN A 262 -15.13 2.30 11.82
CA ASN A 262 -15.17 1.13 12.68
C ASN A 262 -14.31 1.40 13.92
N PRO A 263 -14.91 1.51 15.13
CA PRO A 263 -14.17 1.86 16.34
C PRO A 263 -13.19 0.75 16.76
N MET A 264 -13.40 -0.48 16.29
CA MET A 264 -12.52 -1.63 16.52
C MET A 264 -11.23 -1.59 15.70
N GLY A 265 -11.09 -0.61 14.80
CA GLY A 265 -9.93 -0.49 13.92
C GLY A 265 -10.04 -1.32 12.65
N GLY A 266 -8.98 -1.23 11.84
CA GLY A 266 -8.84 -1.99 10.60
C GLY A 266 -8.53 -3.47 10.81
N ASP A 267 -8.05 -4.09 9.74
CA ASP A 267 -7.79 -5.51 9.64
C ASP A 267 -6.83 -6.09 10.68
N VAL A 268 -7.28 -7.14 11.38
CA VAL A 268 -6.46 -7.87 12.33
C VAL A 268 -5.36 -8.62 11.58
N LEU A 269 -4.10 -8.20 11.75
CA LEU A 269 -2.96 -9.06 11.45
C LEU A 269 -3.06 -10.27 12.38
N GLY A 270 -2.92 -11.48 11.84
CA GLY A 270 -2.76 -12.68 12.66
C GLY A 270 -1.65 -12.47 13.70
N ALA A 271 -1.70 -13.18 14.82
CA ALA A 271 -0.70 -13.10 15.87
C ALA A 271 0.68 -13.57 15.36
N VAL A 272 1.37 -12.69 14.65
CA VAL A 272 2.72 -12.87 14.15
C VAL A 272 3.61 -12.03 15.05
N ASN A 273 4.59 -12.68 15.67
CA ASN A 273 5.62 -11.98 16.42
C ASN A 273 6.54 -11.29 15.41
N ILE A 274 6.34 -9.98 15.21
CA ILE A 274 7.14 -9.16 14.29
C ILE A 274 8.01 -8.26 15.16
N ASN A 275 9.31 -8.25 14.85
CA ASN A 275 10.28 -7.44 15.56
C ASN A 275 9.94 -5.94 15.43
N GLU A 276 10.31 -5.16 16.45
CA GLU A 276 10.22 -3.71 16.41
C GLU A 276 11.12 -3.14 15.30
N LEU A 277 10.73 -1.98 14.75
CA LEU A 277 11.55 -1.25 13.80
C LEU A 277 12.87 -0.84 14.46
N PRO A 278 14.02 -1.07 13.81
CA PRO A 278 15.31 -0.71 14.38
C PRO A 278 15.42 0.80 14.55
N THR A 279 15.96 1.22 15.70
CA THR A 279 16.20 2.63 16.04
C THR A 279 17.68 3.02 15.95
N VAL A 280 18.58 2.03 15.92
CA VAL A 280 20.04 2.18 15.84
C VAL A 280 20.59 1.50 14.59
N ALA A 281 21.73 1.98 14.12
CA ALA A 281 22.41 1.40 12.97
C ALA A 281 22.95 -0.02 13.28
N ASP A 282 23.10 -0.87 12.27
CA ASP A 282 23.58 -2.24 12.44
C ASP A 282 25.00 -2.25 13.01
N ASP A 283 25.87 -1.35 12.53
CA ASP A 283 27.25 -1.22 13.01
C ASP A 283 27.31 -0.81 14.49
N GLU A 284 26.43 0.09 14.92
CA GLU A 284 26.30 0.53 16.31
C GLU A 284 25.76 -0.59 17.20
N LEU A 285 24.82 -1.38 16.68
CA LEU A 285 24.27 -2.54 17.36
C LEU A 285 25.33 -3.64 17.54
N GLU A 286 26.12 -3.93 16.50
CA GLU A 286 27.20 -4.92 16.57
C GLU A 286 28.33 -4.45 17.50
N GLN A 287 28.67 -3.15 17.48
CA GLN A 287 29.60 -2.57 18.44
C GLN A 287 29.07 -2.73 19.88
N SER A 288 27.80 -2.40 20.12
CA SER A 288 27.18 -2.54 21.45
C SER A 288 27.15 -4.00 21.92
N LYS A 289 26.85 -4.95 21.03
CA LYS A 289 26.92 -6.40 21.32
C LYS A 289 28.34 -6.84 21.64
N HIS A 290 29.33 -6.34 20.91
CA HIS A 290 30.74 -6.62 21.16
C HIS A 290 31.18 -6.09 22.52
N GLU A 291 30.90 -4.81 22.81
CA GLU A 291 31.19 -4.18 24.10
C GLU A 291 30.51 -4.90 25.26
N PHE A 292 29.25 -5.31 25.09
CA PHE A 292 28.53 -6.10 26.08
C PHE A 292 29.13 -7.50 26.26
N GLY A 293 29.57 -8.15 25.18
CA GLY A 293 30.26 -9.44 25.23
C GLY A 293 31.61 -9.36 25.94
N GLU A 294 32.39 -8.32 25.68
CA GLU A 294 33.65 -8.06 26.39
C GLU A 294 33.39 -7.72 27.87
N TRP A 295 32.35 -6.96 28.19
CA TRP A 295 31.92 -6.71 29.56
C TRP A 295 31.53 -8.01 30.31
N LEU A 296 30.77 -8.91 29.65
CA LEU A 296 30.44 -10.23 30.24
C LEU A 296 31.69 -11.09 30.48
N LYS A 297 32.68 -11.06 29.57
CA LYS A 297 33.95 -11.78 29.71
C LYS A 297 34.84 -11.21 30.81
N ALA A 298 34.82 -9.89 31.00
CA ALA A 298 35.52 -9.21 32.09
C ALA A 298 34.97 -9.60 33.48
N GLY A 299 33.81 -10.26 33.52
CA GLY A 299 33.12 -10.68 34.72
C GLY A 299 32.25 -9.55 35.28
N LEU A 300 31.10 -9.92 35.86
CA LEU A 300 30.31 -8.97 36.63
C LEU A 300 31.20 -8.35 37.70
N PRO A 301 31.25 -7.00 37.83
CA PRO A 301 32.02 -6.38 38.90
C PRO A 301 31.59 -7.00 40.22
N LEU A 302 32.54 -7.64 40.92
CA LEU A 302 32.29 -8.24 42.23
C LEU A 302 31.63 -7.19 43.11
N LEU A 303 30.52 -7.52 43.77
CA LEU A 303 29.75 -6.62 44.66
C LEU A 303 30.60 -5.80 45.65
N LYS A 304 31.83 -6.24 45.93
CA LYS A 304 32.83 -5.55 46.75
C LYS A 304 33.43 -4.28 46.13
N SER A 305 33.33 -4.05 44.82
CA SER A 305 33.80 -2.82 44.16
C SER A 305 32.71 -1.76 43.98
N LEU A 306 31.45 -2.08 44.30
CA LEU A 306 30.39 -1.08 44.43
C LEU A 306 30.50 -0.43 45.82
N THR A 307 31.43 0.51 45.97
CA THR A 307 31.30 1.50 47.05
C THR A 307 30.06 2.33 46.73
N LEU A 308 28.94 2.00 47.37
CA LEU A 308 27.79 2.90 47.51
C LEU A 308 28.30 4.17 48.20
N SER A 309 28.76 5.15 47.42
CA SER A 309 28.98 6.47 47.96
C SER A 309 27.60 7.01 48.33
N ASN A 310 27.37 7.25 49.62
CA ASN A 310 26.19 7.93 50.17
C ASN A 310 26.09 9.40 49.72
N SER A 311 26.56 9.74 48.52
CA SER A 311 26.34 11.01 47.88
C SER A 311 24.88 11.10 47.46
N ARG A 312 24.09 11.71 48.35
CA ARG A 312 22.73 12.22 48.13
C ARG A 312 22.52 12.60 46.67
N ILE A 313 21.60 11.92 46.01
CA ILE A 313 20.97 12.42 44.78
C ILE A 313 20.30 13.76 45.15
N LYS A 314 20.94 14.88 44.81
CA LYS A 314 20.31 16.20 44.87
C LYS A 314 19.53 16.39 43.58
N PHE A 315 18.21 16.22 43.64
CA PHE A 315 17.33 16.71 42.60
C PHE A 315 17.41 18.23 42.58
N LYS A 316 17.88 18.77 41.45
CA LYS A 316 17.93 20.21 41.19
C LYS A 316 16.67 20.55 40.41
N GLY A 317 15.64 21.08 41.07
CA GLY A 317 14.49 21.65 40.35
C GLY A 317 13.16 21.68 41.08
N ASP A 318 13.09 22.27 42.28
CA ASP A 318 11.90 23.01 42.69
C ASP A 318 12.34 24.45 42.95
N ARG A 319 12.02 25.33 42.01
CA ARG A 319 11.94 26.77 42.25
C ARG A 319 10.48 27.16 42.07
N SER A 320 9.77 27.10 43.18
CA SER A 320 8.59 27.92 43.43
C SER A 320 9.06 29.30 43.88
N SER A 321 8.85 30.31 43.03
CA SER A 321 8.61 31.71 43.41
C SER A 321 8.13 32.46 42.18
#